data_AF-U9TK24-F1
#
_entry.id   AF-U9TK24-F1
#
_cell.length_a   1.000
_cell.length_b   1.000
_cell.length_c   1.000
_cell.angle_alpha   90.00
_cell.angle_beta   90.00
_cell.angle_gamma   90.00
#
_symmetry.space_group_name_H-M   'P 1'
#
loop_
_entity.id
_entity.type
_entity.pdbx_description
1 polymer ?
#
loop_
_entity_poly.entity_id
_entity_poly.type
_entity_poly.pdbx_seq_one_letter_code
_entity_poly.pdbx_strand_id
1 'polypeptide(L)'
;MKQNKHNRKFSSFNHDLPQKPISNNEAQNLFEQYIQQSLKTDAIEDFWQNIEAYTHEPGFFSFGGPNSKLAISEPRFIRKLISVSVSEKRNEGDLVPTLMTKKCCELYENLDKEDRIKFLKILAHDFGVVRDKVFKATDHYIGISNADANERAILRAEQILRHAVIPIHHVFFDRINRLPNGTKFLMDMRADLLVYLRENGHDAVLMTLNESLREKLSSLLVGFLSLKRLTWHSPAASLEKVMEYEAVHAIKDWDDMKRRVGPGRRLFAFFYRDISNEPLVFIQVALTKEIVNNVQIILEDPSPTRSIPQSEDIQCAIFYSITSQQGLSGIELGNFLIKRVVRELQNEFPSIETFSTLSPIPGFNKWLINTINVEEDSMLIKEEIEKIKRVRNDLDGNGAEILKHLIKTKEWIRDEKCFRELKPILMRLCARYILTEKRRNLALDPVANFHIRNGACVYRLNWLGDISKKGLEESFGIMANYNYILEHIENNNRQYLCDGTITISNIDPVLVEEAKGTTNIKII
;
A
#
# COMPACT_ATOMS: atom_id res chain seq x y z
N MET A 1 44.09 -43.41 9.00
CA MET A 1 43.69 -43.43 10.43
C MET A 1 43.40 -41.98 10.83
N LYS A 2 42.22 -41.50 11.25
CA LYS A 2 40.89 -42.04 11.55
C LYS A 2 39.89 -41.05 10.95
N GLN A 3 38.90 -41.52 10.19
CA GLN A 3 37.72 -40.75 9.81
C GLN A 3 36.77 -40.69 11.00
N ASN A 4 36.50 -39.50 11.55
CA ASN A 4 35.38 -39.30 12.48
C ASN A 4 34.13 -39.00 11.66
N LYS A 5 33.27 -40.02 11.51
CA LYS A 5 31.89 -39.90 11.04
C LYS A 5 31.06 -39.23 12.15
N HIS A 6 30.75 -37.95 12.01
CA HIS A 6 29.58 -37.37 12.68
C HIS A 6 28.36 -37.48 11.74
N ASN A 7 27.67 -38.61 11.83
CA ASN A 7 26.30 -38.74 11.37
C ASN A 7 25.41 -37.90 12.31
N ARG A 8 25.11 -36.65 11.95
CA ARG A 8 23.89 -35.99 12.43
C ARG A 8 22.76 -36.44 11.52
N LYS A 9 21.95 -37.38 12.01
CA LYS A 9 20.67 -37.73 11.40
C LYS A 9 19.77 -36.50 11.47
N PHE A 10 19.59 -35.81 10.34
CA PHE A 10 18.49 -34.88 10.16
C PHE A 10 17.18 -35.67 10.23
N SER A 11 16.35 -35.37 11.22
CA SER A 11 15.01 -35.94 11.28
C SER A 11 14.11 -35.23 10.28
N SER A 12 14.02 -35.75 9.06
CA SER A 12 12.96 -35.42 8.12
C SER A 12 11.64 -35.98 8.67
N PHE A 13 10.81 -35.15 9.31
CA PHE A 13 9.48 -35.57 9.71
C PHE A 13 8.49 -35.29 8.57
N ASN A 14 8.06 -36.38 7.92
CA ASN A 14 6.92 -36.37 7.00
C ASN A 14 5.64 -36.03 7.79
N HIS A 15 5.14 -34.82 7.63
CA HIS A 15 3.77 -34.46 8.02
C HIS A 15 2.80 -34.92 6.92
N ASP A 16 2.31 -36.15 7.01
CA ASP A 16 1.08 -36.54 6.32
C ASP A 16 -0.08 -36.32 7.31
N LEU A 17 -0.74 -35.17 7.20
CA LEU A 17 -1.95 -34.84 7.97
C LEU A 17 -3.16 -34.77 7.03
N PRO A 18 -4.32 -35.33 7.43
CA PRO A 18 -5.43 -35.58 6.52
C PRO A 18 -6.16 -34.29 6.11
N GLN A 19 -6.39 -34.13 4.81
CA GLN A 19 -7.16 -33.04 4.18
C GLN A 19 -8.70 -33.18 4.32
N LYS A 20 -9.21 -33.94 5.30
CA LYS A 20 -10.65 -34.21 5.48
C LYS A 20 -11.19 -33.55 6.75
N PRO A 21 -12.49 -33.18 6.79
CA PRO A 21 -13.12 -32.61 7.98
C PRO A 21 -13.04 -33.59 9.16
N ILE A 22 -12.55 -33.08 10.29
CA ILE A 22 -12.15 -33.85 11.47
C ILE A 22 -13.27 -33.77 12.53
N SER A 23 -13.54 -34.87 13.26
CA SER A 23 -14.54 -34.87 14.33
C SER A 23 -14.10 -34.09 15.58
N ASN A 24 -15.04 -33.73 16.46
CA ASN A 24 -14.78 -32.89 17.66
C ASN A 24 -13.67 -33.45 18.57
N ASN A 25 -13.67 -34.76 18.81
CA ASN A 25 -12.70 -35.41 19.69
C ASN A 25 -11.32 -35.51 19.02
N GLU A 26 -11.29 -35.70 17.70
CA GLU A 26 -10.05 -35.78 16.94
C GLU A 26 -9.37 -34.41 16.82
N ALA A 27 -10.11 -33.32 16.61
CA ALA A 27 -9.54 -31.96 16.59
C ALA A 27 -8.95 -31.56 17.94
N GLN A 28 -9.59 -31.98 19.04
CA GLN A 28 -9.08 -31.73 20.39
C GLN A 28 -7.84 -32.58 20.70
N ASN A 29 -7.85 -33.86 20.34
CA ASN A 29 -6.68 -34.74 20.49
C ASN A 29 -5.50 -34.26 19.63
N LEU A 30 -5.76 -33.80 18.40
CA LEU A 30 -4.75 -33.19 17.53
C LEU A 30 -4.16 -31.94 18.16
N PHE A 31 -4.98 -31.07 18.72
CA PHE A 31 -4.50 -29.86 19.40
C PHE A 31 -3.65 -30.18 20.63
N GLU A 32 -4.08 -31.12 21.48
CA GLU A 32 -3.35 -31.50 22.69
C GLU A 32 -2.03 -32.20 22.35
N GLN A 33 -2.03 -33.12 21.38
CA GLN A 33 -0.79 -33.72 20.85
C GLN A 33 0.14 -32.65 20.25
N TYR A 34 -0.42 -31.67 19.54
CA TYR A 34 0.32 -30.59 18.91
C TYR A 34 0.97 -29.62 19.93
N ILE A 35 0.24 -29.26 20.99
CA ILE A 35 0.80 -28.46 22.10
C ILE A 35 1.92 -29.23 22.79
N GLN A 36 1.71 -30.50 23.13
CA GLN A 36 2.74 -31.28 23.80
C GLN A 36 4.00 -31.45 22.94
N GLN A 37 3.86 -31.52 21.61
CA GLN A 37 4.99 -31.52 20.69
C GLN A 37 5.69 -30.16 20.63
N SER A 38 4.94 -29.06 20.59
CA SER A 38 5.47 -27.69 20.51
C SER A 38 6.19 -27.23 21.78
N LEU A 39 5.97 -27.91 22.90
CA LEU A 39 6.61 -27.64 24.20
C LEU A 39 7.82 -28.54 24.49
N LYS A 40 8.20 -29.43 23.56
CA LYS A 40 9.42 -30.23 23.69
C LYS A 40 10.66 -29.34 23.58
N THR A 41 11.74 -29.70 24.30
CA THR A 41 13.00 -28.93 24.36
C THR A 41 13.54 -28.57 22.97
N ASP A 42 13.48 -29.51 22.03
CA ASP A 42 13.92 -29.30 20.64
C ASP A 42 13.16 -28.17 19.93
N ALA A 43 11.84 -28.03 20.18
CA ALA A 43 11.02 -26.97 19.57
C ALA A 43 11.30 -25.58 20.17
N ILE A 44 11.73 -25.53 21.43
CA ILE A 44 12.17 -24.30 22.10
C ILE A 44 13.56 -23.90 21.58
N GLU A 45 14.48 -24.86 21.41
CA GLU A 45 15.77 -24.62 20.77
C GLU A 45 15.60 -24.14 19.33
N ASP A 46 14.70 -24.75 18.55
CA ASP A 46 14.34 -24.30 17.20
C ASP A 46 13.80 -22.87 17.22
N PHE A 47 13.02 -22.47 18.22
CA PHE A 47 12.54 -21.08 18.34
C PHE A 47 13.69 -20.09 18.47
N TRP A 48 14.67 -20.38 19.33
CA TRP A 48 15.85 -19.53 19.53
C TRP A 48 16.80 -19.55 18.33
N GLN A 49 17.02 -20.72 17.72
CA GLN A 49 17.80 -20.84 16.49
C GLN A 49 17.16 -20.05 15.32
N ASN A 50 15.82 -20.01 15.24
CA ASN A 50 15.13 -19.20 14.23
C ASN A 50 15.28 -17.69 14.48
N ILE A 51 15.33 -17.25 15.75
CA ILE A 51 15.66 -15.85 16.09
C ILE A 51 17.10 -15.52 15.68
N GLU A 52 18.03 -16.43 15.92
CA GLU A 52 19.45 -16.28 15.57
C GLU A 52 19.67 -16.32 14.05
N ALA A 53 18.98 -17.21 13.33
CA ALA A 53 18.98 -17.27 11.87
C ALA A 53 18.43 -15.99 11.24
N TYR A 54 17.38 -15.39 11.82
CA TYR A 54 16.87 -14.10 11.38
C TYR A 54 17.90 -12.97 11.52
N THR A 55 18.77 -13.03 12.53
CA THR A 55 19.86 -12.06 12.67
C THR A 55 21.06 -12.33 11.78
N HIS A 56 21.29 -13.57 11.37
CA HIS A 56 22.43 -13.95 10.53
C HIS A 56 22.15 -13.94 9.02
N GLU A 57 20.95 -14.35 8.60
CA GLU A 57 20.53 -14.42 7.19
C GLU A 57 19.21 -13.66 6.96
N PRO A 58 19.22 -12.31 7.06
CA PRO A 58 18.02 -11.50 6.89
C PRO A 58 17.43 -11.67 5.48
N GLY A 59 16.14 -12.00 5.41
CA GLY A 59 15.38 -12.13 4.16
C GLY A 59 14.98 -13.57 3.78
N PHE A 60 15.57 -14.60 4.39
CA PHE A 60 15.22 -16.01 4.17
C PHE A 60 14.36 -16.62 5.30
N PHE A 61 13.86 -15.77 6.19
CA PHE A 61 13.08 -16.21 7.34
C PHE A 61 11.62 -16.55 6.98
N SER A 62 11.16 -17.72 7.40
CA SER A 62 9.74 -18.10 7.48
C SER A 62 9.44 -18.66 8.87
N PHE A 63 8.22 -18.48 9.35
CA PHE A 63 7.83 -18.99 10.67
C PHE A 63 7.85 -20.53 10.75
N GLY A 64 7.69 -21.22 9.62
CA GLY A 64 7.68 -22.69 9.56
C GLY A 64 9.02 -23.36 9.22
N GLY A 65 10.02 -22.59 8.77
CA GLY A 65 11.22 -23.15 8.15
C GLY A 65 10.92 -23.85 6.80
N PRO A 66 11.93 -24.41 6.12
CA PRO A 66 11.83 -24.83 4.71
C PRO A 66 10.83 -25.97 4.43
N ASN A 67 10.39 -26.71 5.45
CA ASN A 67 9.59 -27.94 5.31
C ASN A 67 8.28 -27.91 6.12
N SER A 68 7.84 -26.74 6.61
CA SER A 68 6.56 -26.68 7.31
C SER A 68 5.41 -27.05 6.38
N LYS A 69 4.53 -27.94 6.88
CA LYS A 69 3.27 -28.34 6.21
C LYS A 69 2.05 -28.05 7.06
N LEU A 70 2.16 -27.15 8.05
CA LEU A 70 1.05 -26.84 8.93
C LEU A 70 0.00 -26.05 8.15
N ALA A 71 -1.01 -26.73 7.61
CA ALA A 71 -2.08 -26.14 6.80
C ALA A 71 -3.49 -26.57 7.28
N ILE A 72 -3.66 -26.74 8.60
CA ILE A 72 -4.93 -27.18 9.19
C ILE A 72 -5.94 -26.03 9.17
N SER A 73 -6.87 -26.06 8.21
CA SER A 73 -7.88 -25.01 8.04
C SER A 73 -9.17 -25.20 8.83
N GLU A 74 -9.22 -26.22 9.71
CA GLU A 74 -10.39 -26.46 10.54
C GLU A 74 -10.62 -25.28 11.53
N PRO A 75 -11.82 -24.67 11.56
CA PRO A 75 -12.10 -23.48 12.36
C PRO A 75 -11.89 -23.60 13.87
N ARG A 76 -12.22 -24.73 14.50
CA ARG A 76 -11.99 -25.00 15.93
C ARG A 76 -10.50 -25.08 16.24
N PHE A 77 -9.70 -25.71 15.37
CA PHE A 77 -8.25 -25.74 15.53
C PHE A 77 -7.68 -24.32 15.51
N ILE A 78 -8.08 -23.50 14.51
CA ILE A 78 -7.68 -22.09 14.41
C ILE A 78 -8.09 -21.32 15.67
N ARG A 79 -9.36 -21.43 16.11
CA ARG A 79 -9.85 -20.78 17.34
C ARG A 79 -9.01 -21.17 18.54
N LYS A 80 -8.75 -22.47 18.71
CA LYS A 80 -8.03 -22.95 19.87
C LYS A 80 -6.58 -22.43 19.87
N LEU A 81 -5.92 -22.45 18.72
CA LEU A 81 -4.57 -21.92 18.54
C LEU A 81 -4.50 -20.43 18.86
N ILE A 82 -5.40 -19.62 18.27
CA ILE A 82 -5.46 -18.18 18.56
C ILE A 82 -5.79 -17.94 20.04
N SER A 83 -6.70 -18.71 20.65
CA SER A 83 -7.09 -18.54 22.06
C SER A 83 -5.92 -18.72 23.03
N VAL A 84 -5.04 -19.69 22.78
CA VAL A 84 -3.82 -19.87 23.60
C VAL A 84 -2.83 -18.74 23.30
N SER A 85 -2.72 -18.35 22.03
CA SER A 85 -1.86 -17.25 21.59
C SER A 85 -2.26 -15.88 22.15
N VAL A 86 -3.49 -15.68 22.66
CA VAL A 86 -3.94 -14.42 23.31
C VAL A 86 -4.19 -14.57 24.81
N SER A 87 -3.98 -15.76 25.38
CA SER A 87 -4.21 -16.02 26.80
C SER A 87 -3.28 -15.17 27.69
N GLU A 88 -3.83 -14.54 28.73
CA GLU A 88 -3.11 -13.67 29.67
C GLU A 88 -2.93 -14.29 31.06
N LYS A 89 -2.91 -15.62 31.15
CA LYS A 89 -2.84 -16.29 32.45
C LYS A 89 -1.53 -15.93 33.16
N ARG A 90 -1.63 -15.10 34.20
CA ARG A 90 -0.52 -14.52 34.99
C ARG A 90 0.48 -15.54 35.56
N ASN A 91 0.13 -16.83 35.59
CA ASN A 91 0.92 -17.90 36.22
C ASN A 91 1.53 -18.90 35.22
N GLU A 92 1.33 -18.75 33.89
CA GLU A 92 1.77 -19.74 32.89
C GLU A 92 3.00 -19.30 32.07
N GLY A 93 3.56 -18.11 32.34
CA GLY A 93 4.75 -17.57 31.66
C GLY A 93 4.49 -17.11 30.22
N ASP A 94 5.43 -16.34 29.65
CA ASP A 94 5.28 -15.70 28.33
C ASP A 94 5.66 -16.61 27.14
N LEU A 95 6.29 -17.76 27.40
CA LEU A 95 6.83 -18.63 26.37
C LEU A 95 5.74 -19.32 25.54
N VAL A 96 4.75 -19.93 26.22
CA VAL A 96 3.69 -20.70 25.53
C VAL A 96 2.87 -19.81 24.59
N PRO A 97 2.36 -18.64 25.03
CA PRO A 97 1.81 -17.63 24.13
C PRO A 97 2.65 -17.35 22.89
N THR A 98 3.94 -17.10 23.08
CA THR A 98 4.85 -16.68 22.00
C THR A 98 5.04 -17.79 20.97
N LEU A 99 5.24 -19.03 21.43
CA LEU A 99 5.32 -20.21 20.56
C LEU A 99 4.02 -20.40 19.76
N MET A 100 2.87 -20.26 20.42
CA MET A 100 1.58 -20.43 19.74
C MET A 100 1.30 -19.30 18.74
N THR A 101 1.71 -18.06 19.03
CA THR A 101 1.65 -16.96 18.06
C THR A 101 2.49 -17.28 16.83
N LYS A 102 3.73 -17.76 17.00
CA LYS A 102 4.57 -18.21 15.87
C LYS A 102 3.88 -19.29 15.05
N LYS A 103 3.26 -20.28 15.71
CA LYS A 103 2.50 -21.33 15.03
C LYS A 103 1.26 -20.81 14.31
N CYS A 104 0.59 -19.78 14.81
CA CYS A 104 -0.49 -19.12 14.06
C CYS A 104 0.04 -18.49 12.77
N CYS A 105 1.21 -17.83 12.82
CA CYS A 105 1.82 -17.23 11.63
C CYS A 105 2.22 -18.29 10.60
N GLU A 106 2.89 -19.36 11.05
CA GLU A 106 3.23 -20.52 10.22
C GLU A 106 1.99 -21.15 9.57
N LEU A 107 0.91 -21.35 10.35
CA LEU A 107 -0.34 -21.86 9.82
C LEU A 107 -0.86 -20.96 8.71
N TYR A 108 -0.98 -19.65 8.97
CA TYR A 108 -1.50 -18.68 8.02
C TYR A 108 -0.71 -18.63 6.71
N GLU A 109 0.63 -18.68 6.78
CA GLU A 109 1.50 -18.69 5.60
C GLU A 109 1.20 -19.86 4.67
N ASN A 110 0.90 -21.03 5.23
CA ASN A 110 0.64 -22.26 4.49
C ASN A 110 -0.83 -22.44 4.06
N LEU A 111 -1.76 -21.61 4.56
CA LEU A 111 -3.16 -21.65 4.14
C LEU A 111 -3.31 -21.11 2.70
N ASP A 112 -4.24 -21.70 1.96
CA ASP A 112 -4.68 -21.14 0.67
C ASP A 112 -5.49 -19.85 0.85
N LYS A 113 -5.84 -19.20 -0.26
CA LYS A 113 -6.55 -17.92 -0.23
C LYS A 113 -7.90 -17.99 0.49
N GLU A 114 -8.68 -19.06 0.30
CA GLU A 114 -10.00 -19.19 0.92
C GLU A 114 -9.87 -19.42 2.43
N ASP A 115 -8.92 -20.26 2.82
CA ASP A 115 -8.66 -20.59 4.22
C ASP A 115 -8.02 -19.43 5.00
N ARG A 116 -7.19 -18.60 4.36
CA ARG A 116 -6.73 -17.33 4.95
C ARG A 116 -7.89 -16.40 5.27
N ILE A 117 -8.92 -16.32 4.41
CA ILE A 117 -10.12 -15.53 4.71
C ILE A 117 -10.92 -16.15 5.85
N LYS A 118 -11.04 -17.48 5.94
CA LYS A 118 -11.66 -18.15 7.09
C LYS A 118 -10.92 -17.81 8.39
N PHE A 119 -9.59 -17.85 8.37
CA PHE A 119 -8.76 -17.43 9.51
C PHE A 119 -9.05 -15.98 9.92
N LEU A 120 -9.07 -15.05 8.96
CA LEU A 120 -9.34 -13.62 9.22
C LEU A 120 -10.75 -13.39 9.77
N LYS A 121 -11.76 -14.14 9.28
CA LYS A 121 -13.14 -14.06 9.80
C LYS A 121 -13.22 -14.56 11.24
N ILE A 122 -12.53 -15.67 11.58
CA ILE A 122 -12.44 -16.16 12.96
C ILE A 122 -11.76 -15.12 13.84
N LEU A 123 -10.65 -14.54 13.40
CA LEU A 123 -9.92 -13.50 14.13
C LEU A 123 -10.81 -12.28 14.40
N ALA A 124 -11.51 -11.79 13.38
CA ALA A 124 -12.35 -10.60 13.48
C ALA A 124 -13.60 -10.82 14.36
N HIS A 125 -14.26 -11.97 14.22
CA HIS A 125 -15.52 -12.25 14.91
C HIS A 125 -15.30 -12.77 16.34
N ASP A 126 -14.50 -13.82 16.50
CA ASP A 126 -14.38 -14.54 17.77
C ASP A 126 -13.36 -13.87 18.72
N PHE A 127 -12.41 -13.11 18.15
CA PHE A 127 -11.40 -12.35 18.90
C PHE A 127 -11.58 -10.84 18.74
N GLY A 128 -12.78 -10.40 18.35
CA GLY A 128 -13.17 -8.99 18.34
C GLY A 128 -13.43 -8.41 19.73
N VAL A 129 -14.33 -7.43 19.80
CA VAL A 129 -14.77 -6.81 21.07
C VAL A 129 -15.76 -7.72 21.79
N VAL A 130 -15.51 -7.99 23.08
CA VAL A 130 -16.40 -8.80 23.92
C VAL A 130 -17.55 -7.94 24.43
N ARG A 131 -18.69 -7.96 23.74
CA ARG A 131 -19.85 -7.09 24.00
C ARG A 131 -20.33 -7.13 25.45
N ASP A 132 -20.37 -8.29 26.09
CA ASP A 132 -20.79 -8.43 27.50
C ASP A 132 -19.86 -7.68 28.47
N LYS A 133 -18.56 -7.61 28.18
CA LYS A 133 -17.61 -6.82 28.98
C LYS A 133 -17.86 -5.33 28.79
N VAL A 134 -18.18 -4.90 27.56
CA VAL A 134 -18.52 -3.51 27.26
C VAL A 134 -19.79 -3.10 28.00
N PHE A 135 -20.86 -3.89 27.93
CA PHE A 135 -22.12 -3.58 28.64
C PHE A 135 -21.90 -3.43 30.14
N LYS A 136 -21.21 -4.38 30.78
CA LYS A 136 -20.88 -4.31 32.22
C LYS A 136 -20.03 -3.10 32.57
N ALA A 137 -19.06 -2.75 31.74
CA ALA A 137 -18.20 -1.58 31.97
C ALA A 137 -18.97 -0.26 31.80
N THR A 138 -19.88 -0.20 30.82
CA THR A 138 -20.76 0.96 30.60
C THR A 138 -21.72 1.15 31.77
N ASP A 139 -22.39 0.08 32.23
CA ASP A 139 -23.29 0.15 33.38
C ASP A 139 -22.55 0.59 34.64
N HIS A 140 -21.33 0.10 34.83
CA HIS A 140 -20.47 0.53 35.93
C HIS A 140 -20.11 2.03 35.83
N TYR A 141 -19.72 2.50 34.65
CA TYR A 141 -19.41 3.91 34.43
C TYR A 141 -20.61 4.84 34.67
N ILE A 142 -21.79 4.47 34.15
CA ILE A 142 -23.03 5.23 34.36
C ILE A 142 -23.39 5.25 35.86
N GLY A 143 -23.32 4.10 36.53
CA GLY A 143 -23.62 4.00 37.96
C GLY A 143 -22.71 4.86 38.85
N ILE A 144 -21.40 4.87 38.56
CA ILE A 144 -20.43 5.69 39.30
C ILE A 144 -20.63 7.19 39.00
N SER A 145 -20.93 7.55 37.75
CA SER A 145 -21.11 8.94 37.33
C SER A 145 -22.38 9.57 37.92
N ASN A 146 -23.46 8.80 38.05
CA ASN A 146 -24.73 9.28 38.60
C ASN A 146 -24.74 9.38 40.14
N ALA A 147 -23.75 8.79 40.82
CA ALA A 147 -23.68 8.72 42.27
C ALA A 147 -22.82 9.82 42.92
N ASP A 148 -22.49 10.89 42.17
CA ASP A 148 -21.54 11.95 42.59
C ASP A 148 -20.24 11.38 43.18
N ALA A 149 -19.75 10.28 42.59
CA ALA A 149 -18.54 9.62 43.05
C ALA A 149 -17.32 10.53 42.86
N ASN A 150 -16.28 10.31 43.69
CA ASN A 150 -15.05 11.07 43.54
C ASN A 150 -14.40 10.85 42.16
N GLU A 151 -13.64 11.85 41.70
CA GLU A 151 -12.99 11.85 40.37
C GLU A 151 -12.14 10.59 40.13
N ARG A 152 -11.47 10.08 41.16
CA ARG A 152 -10.66 8.84 41.04
C ARG A 152 -11.50 7.61 40.69
N ALA A 153 -12.75 7.52 41.18
CA ALA A 153 -13.64 6.43 40.86
C ALA A 153 -14.14 6.53 39.40
N ILE A 154 -14.48 7.74 38.95
CA ILE A 154 -14.91 8.01 37.57
C ILE A 154 -13.77 7.65 36.60
N LEU A 155 -12.55 8.15 36.82
CA LEU A 155 -11.38 7.86 35.98
C LEU A 155 -11.05 6.36 35.92
N ARG A 156 -11.26 5.61 37.01
CA ARG A 156 -11.10 4.14 37.00
C ARG A 156 -12.18 3.46 36.16
N ALA A 157 -13.43 3.91 36.25
CA ALA A 157 -14.52 3.37 35.44
C ALA A 157 -14.29 3.67 33.94
N GLU A 158 -13.83 4.89 33.60
CA GLU A 158 -13.40 5.24 32.23
C GLU A 158 -12.30 4.31 31.72
N GLN A 159 -11.29 4.01 32.55
CA GLN A 159 -10.20 3.11 32.17
C GLN A 159 -10.71 1.68 31.92
N ILE A 160 -11.62 1.18 32.75
CA ILE A 160 -12.24 -0.14 32.58
C ILE A 160 -13.04 -0.17 31.26
N LEU A 161 -13.85 0.86 30.99
CA LEU A 161 -14.61 0.97 29.74
C LEU A 161 -13.68 1.04 28.52
N ARG A 162 -12.62 1.84 28.58
CA ARG A 162 -11.61 1.92 27.52
C ARG A 162 -11.02 0.55 27.22
N HIS A 163 -10.59 -0.21 28.24
CA HIS A 163 -10.03 -1.54 28.04
C HIS A 163 -11.07 -2.56 27.54
N ALA A 164 -12.34 -2.42 27.92
CA ALA A 164 -13.40 -3.35 27.49
C ALA A 164 -13.72 -3.24 25.98
N VAL A 165 -13.52 -2.07 25.39
CA VAL A 165 -13.79 -1.81 23.96
C VAL A 165 -12.62 -2.24 23.06
N ILE A 166 -11.43 -2.50 23.63
CA ILE A 166 -10.28 -2.96 22.85
C ILE A 166 -10.53 -4.42 22.39
N PRO A 167 -10.43 -4.72 21.07
CA PRO A 167 -10.58 -6.08 20.57
C PRO A 167 -9.47 -7.01 21.06
N ILE A 168 -9.78 -8.30 21.27
CA ILE A 168 -8.78 -9.29 21.72
C ILE A 168 -7.68 -9.50 20.67
N HIS A 169 -7.99 -9.38 19.39
CA HIS A 169 -7.01 -9.50 18.30
C HIS A 169 -5.91 -8.43 18.35
N HIS A 170 -6.06 -7.34 19.13
CA HIS A 170 -4.95 -6.41 19.38
C HIS A 170 -3.81 -7.09 20.16
N VAL A 171 -4.13 -7.93 21.15
CA VAL A 171 -3.14 -8.72 21.91
C VAL A 171 -2.42 -9.68 20.96
N PHE A 172 -3.15 -10.27 20.02
CA PHE A 172 -2.55 -11.13 18.99
C PHE A 172 -1.56 -10.35 18.11
N PHE A 173 -1.95 -9.17 17.62
CA PHE A 173 -1.05 -8.31 16.82
C PHE A 173 0.18 -7.86 17.62
N ASP A 174 0.02 -7.54 18.91
CA ASP A 174 1.13 -7.20 19.79
C ASP A 174 2.12 -8.35 19.95
N ARG A 175 1.63 -9.58 20.09
CA ARG A 175 2.48 -10.77 20.19
C ARG A 175 3.16 -11.07 18.86
N ILE A 176 2.47 -10.93 17.73
CA ILE A 176 3.10 -11.06 16.41
C ILE A 176 4.23 -10.05 16.27
N ASN A 177 4.01 -8.79 16.63
CA ASN A 177 5.02 -7.74 16.48
C ASN A 177 6.29 -7.97 17.33
N ARG A 178 6.23 -8.84 18.35
CA ARG A 178 7.40 -9.24 19.15
C ARG A 178 8.21 -10.37 18.49
N LEU A 179 7.64 -11.07 17.51
CA LEU A 179 8.33 -12.11 16.77
C LEU A 179 9.29 -11.50 15.73
N PRO A 180 10.36 -12.23 15.37
CA PRO A 180 11.14 -11.91 14.17
C PRO A 180 10.23 -11.80 12.94
N ASN A 181 10.46 -10.78 12.12
CA ASN A 181 9.67 -10.47 10.93
C ASN A 181 8.15 -10.23 11.17
N GLY A 182 7.70 -10.09 12.43
CA GLY A 182 6.29 -10.00 12.76
C GLY A 182 5.57 -8.79 12.14
N THR A 183 6.24 -7.64 12.07
CA THR A 183 5.68 -6.45 11.42
C THR A 183 5.40 -6.70 9.93
N LYS A 184 6.30 -7.39 9.22
CA LYS A 184 6.11 -7.76 7.81
C LYS A 184 4.93 -8.71 7.63
N PHE A 185 4.82 -9.70 8.51
CA PHE A 185 3.67 -10.60 8.52
C PHE A 185 2.34 -9.85 8.69
N LEU A 186 2.26 -8.86 9.59
CA LEU A 186 1.05 -8.03 9.72
C LEU A 186 0.73 -7.23 8.45
N MET A 187 1.76 -6.74 7.75
CA MET A 187 1.59 -6.06 6.47
C MET A 187 1.04 -7.03 5.40
N ASP A 188 1.57 -8.24 5.31
CA ASP A 188 1.12 -9.26 4.35
C ASP A 188 -0.30 -9.73 4.65
N MET A 189 -0.60 -9.99 5.93
CA MET A 189 -1.95 -10.32 6.39
C MET A 189 -2.96 -9.23 6.01
N ARG A 190 -2.58 -7.95 6.16
CA ARG A 190 -3.42 -6.83 5.74
C ARG A 190 -3.50 -6.73 4.21
N ALA A 191 -2.42 -7.03 3.48
CA ALA A 191 -2.43 -7.05 2.02
C ALA A 191 -3.45 -8.06 1.49
N ASP A 192 -3.46 -9.28 2.04
CA ASP A 192 -4.42 -10.34 1.73
C ASP A 192 -5.87 -9.90 2.02
N LEU A 193 -6.09 -9.29 3.18
CA LEU A 193 -7.39 -8.72 3.56
C LEU A 193 -7.87 -7.65 2.58
N LEU A 194 -6.97 -6.75 2.14
CA LEU A 194 -7.29 -5.71 1.16
C LEU A 194 -7.59 -6.26 -0.24
N VAL A 195 -7.00 -7.40 -0.64
CA VAL A 195 -7.40 -8.08 -1.89
C VAL A 195 -8.85 -8.50 -1.80
N TYR A 196 -9.23 -9.20 -0.73
CA TYR A 196 -10.60 -9.69 -0.56
C TYR A 196 -11.64 -8.56 -0.44
N LEU A 197 -11.33 -7.51 0.31
CA LEU A 197 -12.24 -6.36 0.51
C LEU A 197 -12.47 -5.53 -0.77
N ARG A 198 -11.58 -5.61 -1.78
CA ARG A 198 -11.83 -4.96 -3.08
C ARG A 198 -13.06 -5.51 -3.79
N GLU A 199 -13.31 -6.81 -3.66
CA GLU A 199 -14.46 -7.50 -4.25
C GLU A 199 -15.63 -7.61 -3.26
N ASN A 200 -15.33 -7.65 -1.96
CA ASN A 200 -16.30 -7.90 -0.89
C ASN A 200 -16.42 -6.73 0.09
N GLY A 201 -16.52 -5.51 -0.45
CA GLY A 201 -16.58 -4.27 0.33
C GLY A 201 -17.83 -4.09 1.21
N HIS A 202 -18.70 -5.09 1.33
CA HIS A 202 -19.86 -5.09 2.21
C HIS A 202 -19.65 -5.94 3.49
N ASP A 203 -18.52 -6.66 3.61
CA ASP A 203 -18.18 -7.46 4.79
C ASP A 203 -17.73 -6.55 5.95
N ALA A 204 -18.71 -6.10 6.75
CA ALA A 204 -18.48 -5.16 7.85
C ALA A 204 -17.51 -5.71 8.92
N VAL A 205 -17.51 -7.02 9.16
CA VAL A 205 -16.65 -7.67 10.16
C VAL A 205 -15.19 -7.56 9.76
N LEU A 206 -14.87 -7.90 8.51
CA LEU A 206 -13.52 -7.79 7.98
C LEU A 206 -13.07 -6.33 7.76
N MET A 207 -14.01 -5.41 7.50
CA MET A 207 -13.70 -3.98 7.52
C MET A 207 -13.21 -3.50 8.89
N THR A 208 -13.86 -3.92 9.98
CA THR A 208 -13.40 -3.57 11.34
C THR A 208 -12.00 -4.13 11.63
N LEU A 209 -11.72 -5.36 11.20
CA LEU A 209 -10.38 -5.94 11.33
C LEU A 209 -9.32 -5.14 10.54
N ASN A 210 -9.65 -4.72 9.31
CA ASN A 210 -8.76 -3.87 8.51
C ASN A 210 -8.46 -2.55 9.22
N GLU A 211 -9.45 -1.93 9.86
CA GLU A 211 -9.23 -0.71 10.64
C GLU A 211 -8.30 -0.95 11.83
N SER A 212 -8.50 -2.03 12.61
CA SER A 212 -7.58 -2.41 13.69
C SER A 212 -6.14 -2.64 13.20
N LEU A 213 -5.96 -3.35 12.08
CA LEU A 213 -4.64 -3.56 11.48
C LEU A 213 -4.02 -2.25 10.98
N ARG A 214 -4.83 -1.38 10.35
CA ARG A 214 -4.40 -0.06 9.86
C ARG A 214 -3.89 0.82 11.00
N GLU A 215 -4.66 0.93 12.08
CA GLU A 215 -4.28 1.68 13.28
C GLU A 215 -3.01 1.11 13.91
N LYS A 216 -2.92 -0.22 14.03
CA LYS A 216 -1.75 -0.89 14.60
C LYS A 216 -0.49 -0.60 13.78
N LEU A 217 -0.54 -0.83 12.46
CA LEU A 217 0.59 -0.58 11.57
C LEU A 217 0.96 0.91 11.53
N SER A 218 -0.02 1.80 11.54
CA SER A 218 0.23 3.26 11.64
C SER A 218 1.01 3.60 12.90
N SER A 219 0.58 3.10 14.06
CA SER A 219 1.28 3.35 15.34
C SER A 219 2.70 2.77 15.40
N LEU A 220 2.96 1.68 14.67
CA LEU A 220 4.26 1.00 14.67
C LEU A 220 5.29 1.68 13.76
N LEU A 221 4.85 2.23 12.63
CA LEU A 221 5.73 2.71 11.56
C LEU A 221 6.05 4.20 11.65
N VAL A 222 5.12 5.01 12.16
CA VAL A 222 5.31 6.46 12.26
C VAL A 222 6.51 6.78 13.16
N GLY A 223 7.47 7.54 12.62
CA GLY A 223 8.69 7.97 13.32
C GLY A 223 9.87 7.00 13.28
N PHE A 224 9.71 5.78 12.75
CA PHE A 224 10.74 4.73 12.75
C PHE A 224 11.26 4.35 11.37
N LEU A 225 10.88 5.12 10.34
CA LEU A 225 11.35 4.89 8.97
C LEU A 225 12.71 5.55 8.75
N SER A 226 13.71 4.74 8.39
CA SER A 226 15.03 5.19 7.93
C SER A 226 15.00 5.36 6.40
N LEU A 227 15.47 6.50 5.91
CA LEU A 227 15.66 6.72 4.48
C LEU A 227 17.05 6.23 4.09
N LYS A 228 17.15 5.38 3.06
CA LYS A 228 18.42 4.94 2.48
C LYS A 228 18.40 5.09 0.97
N ARG A 229 19.55 5.46 0.40
CA ARG A 229 19.78 5.38 -1.04
C ARG A 229 20.15 3.94 -1.40
N LEU A 230 19.44 3.36 -2.35
CA LEU A 230 19.80 2.10 -2.98
C LEU A 230 20.64 2.37 -4.23
N THR A 231 21.71 1.59 -4.38
CA THR A 231 22.66 1.68 -5.50
C THR A 231 22.95 0.28 -6.04
N TRP A 232 23.77 0.17 -7.08
CA TRP A 232 24.22 -1.13 -7.58
C TRP A 232 25.08 -1.92 -6.57
N HIS A 233 25.61 -1.25 -5.53
CA HIS A 233 26.33 -1.90 -4.43
C HIS A 233 25.43 -2.33 -3.27
N SER A 234 24.13 -2.02 -3.34
CA SER A 234 23.19 -2.45 -2.30
C SER A 234 22.96 -3.97 -2.37
N PRO A 235 22.56 -4.60 -1.24
CA PRO A 235 22.30 -6.03 -1.22
C PRO A 235 21.31 -6.47 -2.29
N ALA A 236 21.62 -7.55 -3.02
CA ALA A 236 20.76 -8.08 -4.08
C ALA A 236 19.34 -8.38 -3.57
N ALA A 237 19.21 -8.86 -2.33
CA ALA A 237 17.93 -9.12 -1.67
C ALA A 237 17.01 -7.87 -1.64
N SER A 238 17.55 -6.68 -1.36
CA SER A 238 16.75 -5.44 -1.39
C SER A 238 16.34 -5.06 -2.81
N LEU A 239 17.24 -5.23 -3.78
CA LEU A 239 16.96 -4.89 -5.18
C LEU A 239 15.93 -5.84 -5.80
N GLU A 240 16.01 -7.13 -5.49
CA GLU A 240 15.02 -8.13 -5.88
C GLU A 240 13.63 -7.79 -5.34
N LYS A 241 13.53 -7.36 -4.08
CA LYS A 241 12.26 -6.90 -3.49
C LYS A 241 11.72 -5.66 -4.18
N VAL A 242 12.57 -4.71 -4.57
CA VAL A 242 12.14 -3.55 -5.38
C VAL A 242 11.59 -4.01 -6.73
N MET A 243 12.25 -4.96 -7.40
CA MET A 243 11.77 -5.52 -8.66
C MET A 243 10.42 -6.24 -8.50
N GLU A 244 10.25 -7.02 -7.42
CA GLU A 244 9.01 -7.74 -7.10
C GLU A 244 7.84 -6.78 -6.82
N TYR A 245 8.10 -5.69 -6.11
CA TYR A 245 7.04 -4.81 -5.60
C TYR A 245 6.69 -3.64 -6.53
N GLU A 246 7.52 -3.32 -7.52
CA GLU A 246 7.31 -2.18 -8.41
C GLU A 246 5.93 -2.21 -9.07
N ALA A 247 5.07 -1.28 -8.65
CA ALA A 247 3.65 -1.26 -9.01
C ALA A 247 3.32 -0.24 -10.10
N VAL A 248 4.19 0.75 -10.35
CA VAL A 248 3.96 1.83 -11.32
C VAL A 248 4.48 1.41 -12.69
N HIS A 249 5.78 1.12 -12.80
CA HIS A 249 6.49 0.78 -14.03
C HIS A 249 7.36 -0.47 -13.85
N ALA A 250 6.79 -1.64 -14.18
CA ALA A 250 7.43 -2.94 -13.99
C ALA A 250 8.91 -2.96 -14.43
N ILE A 251 9.78 -3.53 -13.60
CA ILE A 251 11.20 -3.71 -13.90
C ILE A 251 11.36 -5.00 -14.69
N LYS A 252 11.94 -4.90 -15.89
CA LYS A 252 11.97 -6.03 -16.83
C LYS A 252 12.97 -7.12 -16.43
N ASP A 253 14.17 -6.69 -16.04
CA ASP A 253 15.32 -7.54 -15.78
C ASP A 253 16.36 -6.80 -14.92
N TRP A 254 17.47 -7.48 -14.60
CA TRP A 254 18.57 -6.92 -13.81
C TRP A 254 19.31 -5.78 -14.52
N ASP A 255 19.33 -5.75 -15.85
CA ASP A 255 19.94 -4.66 -16.61
C ASP A 255 19.09 -3.39 -16.51
N ASP A 256 17.76 -3.52 -16.53
CA ASP A 256 16.81 -2.44 -16.22
C ASP A 256 17.00 -1.94 -14.79
N MET A 257 17.09 -2.85 -13.81
CA MET A 257 17.36 -2.47 -12.43
C MET A 257 18.68 -1.70 -12.30
N LYS A 258 19.75 -2.15 -12.97
CA LYS A 258 21.05 -1.49 -13.00
C LYS A 258 20.98 -0.08 -13.56
N ARG A 259 20.21 0.14 -14.64
CA ARG A 259 19.98 1.47 -15.20
C ARG A 259 19.26 2.38 -14.20
N ARG A 260 18.24 1.88 -13.51
CA ARG A 260 17.40 2.65 -12.56
C ARG A 260 18.13 3.06 -11.27
N VAL A 261 19.19 2.36 -10.87
CA VAL A 261 20.05 2.74 -9.75
C VAL A 261 21.39 3.35 -10.17
N GLY A 262 21.59 3.47 -11.49
CA GLY A 262 22.83 3.93 -12.10
C GLY A 262 22.99 5.45 -12.11
N PRO A 263 24.01 5.94 -12.83
CA PRO A 263 24.21 7.37 -13.05
C PRO A 263 22.95 8.04 -13.64
N GLY A 264 22.70 9.32 -13.33
CA GLY A 264 21.49 10.03 -13.78
C GLY A 264 20.16 9.54 -13.18
N ARG A 265 20.18 8.52 -12.31
CA ARG A 265 19.01 7.99 -11.61
C ARG A 265 19.28 7.87 -10.11
N ARG A 266 18.25 7.98 -9.28
CA ARG A 266 18.34 7.72 -7.84
C ARG A 266 17.18 6.84 -7.42
N LEU A 267 17.47 5.83 -6.60
CA LEU A 267 16.47 5.02 -5.93
C LEU A 267 16.65 5.23 -4.44
N PHE A 268 15.59 5.71 -3.78
CA PHE A 268 15.53 5.84 -2.34
C PHE A 268 14.51 4.84 -1.80
N ALA A 269 14.77 4.28 -0.63
CA ALA A 269 13.84 3.38 0.04
C ALA A 269 13.76 3.69 1.54
N PHE A 270 12.56 3.54 2.08
CA PHE A 270 12.27 3.63 3.50
C PHE A 270 12.23 2.23 4.11
N PHE A 271 13.03 2.04 5.16
CA PHE A 271 13.11 0.79 5.90
C PHE A 271 12.59 0.97 7.31
N TYR A 272 12.00 -0.08 7.87
CA TYR A 272 11.63 -0.11 9.28
C TYR A 272 12.73 -0.79 10.09
N ARG A 273 13.34 -0.04 11.01
CA ARG A 273 14.38 -0.53 11.94
C ARG A 273 15.60 -1.20 11.29
N ASP A 274 15.83 -1.00 9.99
CA ASP A 274 16.92 -1.59 9.20
C ASP A 274 17.00 -3.13 9.19
N ILE A 275 16.01 -3.81 9.76
CA ILE A 275 15.96 -5.25 9.81
C ILE A 275 15.29 -5.74 8.52
N SER A 276 15.74 -6.89 7.98
CA SER A 276 15.15 -7.66 6.87
C SER A 276 15.41 -7.18 5.43
N ASN A 277 16.24 -6.16 5.17
CA ASN A 277 16.51 -5.67 3.80
C ASN A 277 15.22 -5.32 3.01
N GLU A 278 14.13 -5.08 3.71
CA GLU A 278 12.76 -5.03 3.20
C GLU A 278 12.31 -3.57 2.97
N PRO A 279 12.24 -3.12 1.70
CA PRO A 279 11.81 -1.76 1.38
C PRO A 279 10.29 -1.63 1.55
N LEU A 280 9.85 -0.73 2.43
CA LEU A 280 8.41 -0.49 2.68
C LEU A 280 7.80 0.51 1.69
N VAL A 281 8.58 1.55 1.39
CA VAL A 281 8.26 2.55 0.37
C VAL A 281 9.54 2.82 -0.38
N PHE A 282 9.49 2.86 -1.71
CA PHE A 282 10.64 3.25 -2.52
C PHE A 282 10.24 4.21 -3.63
N ILE A 283 11.19 5.06 -3.97
CA ILE A 283 11.02 6.25 -4.79
C ILE A 283 12.13 6.26 -5.82
N GLN A 284 11.75 6.22 -7.09
CA GLN A 284 12.67 6.33 -8.22
C GLN A 284 12.62 7.75 -8.78
N VAL A 285 13.82 8.32 -8.96
CA VAL A 285 14.04 9.68 -9.42
C VAL A 285 14.93 9.67 -10.65
N ALA A 286 14.52 10.38 -11.69
CA ALA A 286 15.36 10.71 -12.83
C ALA A 286 15.89 12.13 -12.67
N LEU A 287 17.20 12.29 -12.79
CA LEU A 287 17.85 13.59 -12.81
C LEU A 287 17.79 14.08 -14.26
N THR A 288 17.30 15.30 -14.50
CA THR A 288 17.10 15.85 -15.84
C THR A 288 17.40 17.35 -15.87
N LYS A 289 17.54 17.90 -17.07
CA LYS A 289 17.64 19.35 -17.28
C LYS A 289 16.28 20.03 -17.18
N GLU A 290 15.21 19.37 -17.64
CA GLU A 290 13.88 19.96 -17.74
C GLU A 290 12.80 18.99 -17.22
N ILE A 291 11.61 19.52 -16.92
CA ILE A 291 10.45 18.70 -16.55
C ILE A 291 9.99 17.88 -17.77
N VAL A 292 10.18 16.57 -17.67
CA VAL A 292 9.77 15.60 -18.69
C VAL A 292 8.26 15.37 -18.69
N ASN A 293 7.74 15.10 -19.89
CA ASN A 293 6.31 14.87 -20.16
C ASN A 293 5.99 13.42 -20.56
N ASN A 294 7.00 12.59 -20.79
CA ASN A 294 6.84 11.21 -21.23
C ASN A 294 7.79 10.28 -20.49
N VAL A 295 7.26 9.15 -20.00
CA VAL A 295 8.00 8.24 -19.14
C VAL A 295 8.91 7.29 -19.91
N GLN A 296 8.60 7.00 -21.18
CA GLN A 296 9.46 6.21 -22.04
C GLN A 296 10.83 6.89 -22.24
N ILE A 297 10.88 8.23 -22.28
CA ILE A 297 12.15 8.99 -22.28
C ILE A 297 13.03 8.62 -21.07
N ILE A 298 12.45 8.26 -19.93
CA ILE A 298 13.19 7.86 -18.73
C ILE A 298 13.55 6.37 -18.78
N LEU A 299 12.56 5.52 -19.08
CA LEU A 299 12.65 4.06 -18.96
C LEU A 299 13.44 3.40 -20.09
N GLU A 300 13.41 3.98 -21.29
CA GLU A 300 14.06 3.43 -22.49
C GLU A 300 15.42 4.08 -22.77
N ASP A 301 15.84 5.03 -21.94
CA ASP A 301 17.15 5.66 -22.03
C ASP A 301 18.28 4.65 -21.76
N PRO A 302 19.08 4.28 -22.79
CA PRO A 302 20.14 3.29 -22.62
C PRO A 302 21.33 3.86 -21.84
N SER A 303 21.45 5.19 -21.73
CA SER A 303 22.56 5.86 -21.06
C SER A 303 22.11 7.19 -20.44
N PRO A 304 21.47 7.13 -19.25
CA PRO A 304 20.99 8.30 -18.49
C PRO A 304 21.93 9.49 -18.34
N THR A 305 23.25 9.28 -18.41
CA THR A 305 24.28 10.33 -18.30
C THR A 305 24.68 10.99 -19.62
N ARG A 306 24.34 10.42 -20.79
CA ARG A 306 24.73 11.05 -22.06
C ARG A 306 24.08 12.43 -22.25
N SER A 307 22.89 12.63 -21.70
CA SER A 307 22.14 13.88 -21.72
C SER A 307 22.56 14.87 -20.63
N ILE A 308 23.44 14.45 -19.70
CA ILE A 308 23.86 15.24 -18.53
C ILE A 308 25.39 15.07 -18.38
N PRO A 309 26.18 15.76 -19.22
CA PRO A 309 27.63 15.63 -19.21
C PRO A 309 28.27 16.20 -17.95
N GLN A 310 27.63 17.20 -17.32
CA GLN A 310 28.11 17.86 -16.11
C GLN A 310 27.04 17.84 -15.01
N SER A 311 27.45 17.78 -13.75
CA SER A 311 26.51 17.77 -12.62
C SER A 311 25.68 19.05 -12.54
N GLU A 312 26.24 20.16 -13.02
CA GLU A 312 25.62 21.48 -13.10
C GLU A 312 24.45 21.54 -14.09
N ASP A 313 24.38 20.63 -15.07
CA ASP A 313 23.26 20.53 -16.02
C ASP A 313 22.00 19.92 -15.38
N ILE A 314 22.11 19.38 -14.16
CA ILE A 314 20.99 18.79 -13.42
C ILE A 314 20.20 19.91 -12.74
N GLN A 315 19.07 20.29 -13.35
CA GLN A 315 18.17 21.35 -12.84
C GLN A 315 16.87 20.78 -12.27
N CYS A 316 16.48 19.57 -12.67
CA CYS A 316 15.22 18.93 -12.32
C CYS A 316 15.43 17.54 -11.70
N ALA A 317 14.64 17.23 -10.65
CA ALA A 317 14.46 15.90 -10.12
C ALA A 317 13.05 15.40 -10.43
N ILE A 318 12.94 14.35 -11.24
CA ILE A 318 11.68 13.77 -11.70
C ILE A 318 11.36 12.49 -10.93
N PHE A 319 10.38 12.56 -10.04
CA PHE A 319 9.84 11.41 -9.32
C PHE A 319 8.88 10.64 -10.23
N TYR A 320 9.37 9.58 -10.87
CA TYR A 320 8.60 8.83 -11.88
C TYR A 320 8.02 7.51 -11.37
N SER A 321 8.47 7.02 -10.20
CA SER A 321 7.80 5.92 -9.50
C SER A 321 7.88 6.11 -8.00
N ILE A 322 6.74 5.96 -7.33
CA ILE A 322 6.63 5.90 -5.87
C ILE A 322 5.75 4.70 -5.56
N THR A 323 6.35 3.69 -4.95
CA THR A 323 5.67 2.44 -4.62
C THR A 323 5.71 2.21 -3.13
N SER A 324 4.58 1.80 -2.56
CA SER A 324 4.44 1.39 -1.16
C SER A 324 3.87 -0.02 -1.10
N GLN A 325 4.26 -0.82 -0.10
CA GLN A 325 3.70 -2.15 0.07
C GLN A 325 2.16 -2.11 0.19
N GLN A 326 1.49 -3.09 -0.42
CA GLN A 326 0.03 -3.13 -0.47
C GLN A 326 -0.62 -3.11 0.92
N GLY A 327 0.00 -3.80 1.90
CA GLY A 327 -0.44 -3.81 3.30
C GLY A 327 -0.40 -2.44 3.98
N LEU A 328 0.31 -1.47 3.41
CA LEU A 328 0.41 -0.10 3.90
C LEU A 328 -0.57 0.87 3.21
N SER A 329 -1.40 0.38 2.31
CA SER A 329 -2.40 1.21 1.62
C SER A 329 -3.28 1.96 2.64
N GLY A 330 -3.40 3.28 2.43
CA GLY A 330 -4.15 4.18 3.32
C GLY A 330 -3.50 4.44 4.69
N ILE A 331 -2.24 4.05 4.91
CA ILE A 331 -1.44 4.48 6.07
C ILE A 331 -0.61 5.70 5.69
N GLU A 332 -0.68 6.71 6.54
CA GLU A 332 0.15 7.89 6.41
C GLU A 332 1.51 7.61 7.05
N LEU A 333 2.48 7.26 6.22
CA LEU A 333 3.87 7.04 6.63
C LEU A 333 4.64 8.36 6.88
N GLY A 334 3.90 9.49 6.90
CA GLY A 334 4.37 10.84 7.15
C GLY A 334 4.38 11.72 5.89
N ASN A 335 3.96 12.98 6.03
CA ASN A 335 3.97 14.02 4.98
C ASN A 335 5.39 14.47 4.56
N PHE A 336 6.41 13.72 4.96
CA PHE A 336 7.82 14.08 4.82
C PHE A 336 8.62 13.10 3.97
N LEU A 337 8.01 12.03 3.42
CA LEU A 337 8.75 11.07 2.60
C LEU A 337 9.44 11.77 1.42
N ILE A 338 8.68 12.54 0.64
CA ILE A 338 9.20 13.31 -0.49
C ILE A 338 10.13 14.41 0.01
N LYS A 339 9.76 15.16 1.06
CA LYS A 339 10.61 16.22 1.63
C LYS A 339 12.00 15.71 2.05
N ARG A 340 12.09 14.50 2.61
CA ARG A 340 13.38 13.89 2.99
C ARG A 340 14.21 13.56 1.75
N VAL A 341 13.61 12.97 0.72
CA VAL A 341 14.30 12.70 -0.55
C VAL A 341 14.74 13.99 -1.22
N VAL A 342 13.90 15.03 -1.23
CA VAL A 342 14.24 16.35 -1.77
C VAL A 342 15.46 16.93 -1.06
N ARG A 343 15.53 16.87 0.28
CA ARG A 343 16.72 17.33 1.02
C ARG A 343 17.98 16.54 0.67
N GLU A 344 17.89 15.22 0.58
CA GLU A 344 19.03 14.39 0.14
C GLU A 344 19.52 14.79 -1.26
N LEU A 345 18.57 15.03 -2.19
CA LEU A 345 18.88 15.47 -3.55
C LEU A 345 19.48 16.87 -3.59
N GLN A 346 19.00 17.83 -2.79
CA GLN A 346 19.55 19.18 -2.71
C GLN A 346 20.98 19.18 -2.12
N ASN A 347 21.23 18.32 -1.14
CA ASN A 347 22.55 18.16 -0.56
C ASN A 347 23.54 17.54 -1.56
N GLU A 348 23.10 16.57 -2.36
CA GLU A 348 23.93 15.94 -3.40
C GLU A 348 24.10 16.83 -4.64
N PHE A 349 23.06 17.58 -5.02
CA PHE A 349 22.99 18.41 -6.22
C PHE A 349 22.36 19.77 -5.91
N PRO A 350 23.18 20.76 -5.50
CA PRO A 350 22.70 22.11 -5.21
C PRO A 350 22.09 22.85 -6.41
N SER A 351 22.37 22.41 -7.64
CA SER A 351 21.84 22.97 -8.89
C SER A 351 20.37 22.62 -9.16
N ILE A 352 19.79 21.67 -8.41
CA ILE A 352 18.39 21.28 -8.61
C ILE A 352 17.47 22.37 -8.04
N GLU A 353 16.76 23.03 -8.95
CA GLU A 353 15.77 24.05 -8.62
C GLU A 353 14.35 23.49 -8.62
N THR A 354 14.10 22.43 -9.38
CA THR A 354 12.76 21.92 -9.65
C THR A 354 12.59 20.47 -9.20
N PHE A 355 11.52 20.20 -8.44
CA PHE A 355 11.14 18.87 -7.96
C PHE A 355 9.76 18.53 -8.48
N SER A 356 9.67 17.73 -9.54
CA SER A 356 8.41 17.40 -10.19
C SER A 356 8.21 15.90 -10.28
N THR A 357 6.97 15.45 -10.30
CA THR A 357 6.64 14.04 -10.55
C THR A 357 6.29 13.83 -12.00
N LEU A 358 6.34 12.59 -12.48
CA LEU A 358 5.63 12.17 -13.68
C LEU A 358 4.76 10.98 -13.28
N SER A 359 3.50 11.27 -12.96
CA SER A 359 2.61 10.36 -12.23
C SER A 359 1.48 9.82 -13.10
N PRO A 360 1.09 8.54 -12.91
CA PRO A 360 -0.08 7.97 -13.57
C PRO A 360 -1.38 8.57 -13.02
N ILE A 361 -2.49 8.35 -13.72
CA ILE A 361 -3.83 8.83 -13.34
C ILE A 361 -4.78 7.62 -13.26
N PRO A 362 -4.55 6.71 -12.28
CA PRO A 362 -5.23 5.43 -12.25
C PRO A 362 -6.73 5.59 -12.00
N GLY A 363 -7.53 4.97 -12.85
CA GLY A 363 -8.99 4.95 -12.70
C GLY A 363 -9.71 6.03 -13.51
N PHE A 364 -9.00 6.91 -14.23
CA PHE A 364 -9.60 7.90 -15.11
C PHE A 364 -10.52 7.26 -16.16
N ASN A 365 -10.08 6.20 -16.84
CA ASN A 365 -10.91 5.48 -17.82
C ASN A 365 -12.20 4.91 -17.19
N LYS A 366 -12.08 4.27 -16.01
CA LYS A 366 -13.23 3.71 -15.29
C LYS A 366 -14.21 4.81 -14.85
N TRP A 367 -13.68 5.91 -14.32
CA TRP A 367 -14.49 7.08 -13.97
C TRP A 367 -15.22 7.60 -15.20
N LEU A 368 -14.52 7.83 -16.31
CA LEU A 368 -15.09 8.37 -17.53
C LEU A 368 -16.25 7.51 -18.06
N ILE A 369 -16.06 6.19 -18.14
CA ILE A 369 -17.12 5.26 -18.56
C ILE A 369 -18.33 5.33 -17.62
N ASN A 370 -18.12 5.43 -16.31
CA ASN A 370 -19.19 5.52 -15.33
C ASN A 370 -19.94 6.84 -15.42
N THR A 371 -19.21 7.96 -15.53
CA THR A 371 -19.77 9.30 -15.64
C THR A 371 -20.57 9.45 -16.92
N ILE A 372 -20.10 8.91 -18.06
CA ILE A 372 -20.90 8.88 -19.31
C ILE A 372 -22.26 8.21 -19.09
N ASN A 373 -22.33 7.14 -18.28
CA ASN A 373 -23.61 6.44 -18.04
C ASN A 373 -24.57 7.23 -17.14
N VAL A 374 -24.06 8.19 -16.37
CA VAL A 374 -24.84 8.96 -15.39
C VAL A 374 -25.21 10.33 -15.94
N GLU A 375 -24.25 11.01 -16.57
CA GLU A 375 -24.37 12.38 -17.07
C GLU A 375 -24.71 12.46 -18.57
N GLU A 376 -24.53 11.39 -19.33
CA GLU A 376 -24.75 11.35 -20.79
C GLU A 376 -24.11 12.56 -21.51
N ASP A 377 -24.81 13.24 -22.43
CA ASP A 377 -24.28 14.40 -23.16
C ASP A 377 -23.96 15.62 -22.27
N SER A 378 -24.46 15.67 -21.03
CA SER A 378 -24.26 16.84 -20.16
C SER A 378 -22.80 17.03 -19.70
N MET A 379 -21.99 15.99 -19.76
CA MET A 379 -20.56 16.08 -19.43
C MET A 379 -19.69 16.69 -20.55
N LEU A 380 -20.27 16.81 -21.76
CA LEU A 380 -19.61 17.33 -22.95
C LEU A 380 -20.11 18.75 -23.25
N ILE A 381 -19.24 19.59 -23.79
CA ILE A 381 -19.69 20.88 -24.34
C ILE A 381 -20.25 20.67 -25.76
N LYS A 382 -21.13 21.58 -26.21
CA LYS A 382 -21.81 21.46 -27.50
C LYS A 382 -20.83 21.25 -28.67
N GLU A 383 -19.72 22.00 -28.66
CA GLU A 383 -18.69 21.90 -29.68
C GLU A 383 -18.01 20.52 -29.72
N GLU A 384 -17.90 19.83 -28.58
CA GLU A 384 -17.32 18.49 -28.49
C GLU A 384 -18.26 17.43 -29.05
N ILE A 385 -19.56 17.54 -28.76
CA ILE A 385 -20.58 16.65 -29.31
C ILE A 385 -20.54 16.70 -30.85
N GLU A 386 -20.49 17.90 -31.42
CA GLU A 386 -20.40 18.10 -32.87
C GLU A 386 -19.10 17.53 -33.45
N LYS A 387 -17.96 17.69 -32.76
CA LYS A 387 -16.68 17.09 -33.18
C LYS A 387 -16.74 15.57 -33.17
N ILE A 388 -17.25 14.97 -32.09
CA ILE A 388 -17.36 13.51 -31.94
C ILE A 388 -18.24 12.93 -33.06
N LYS A 389 -19.42 13.52 -33.31
CA LYS A 389 -20.32 13.10 -34.40
C LYS A 389 -19.71 13.28 -35.79
N ARG A 390 -18.90 14.32 -36.00
CA ARG A 390 -18.19 14.55 -37.28
C ARG A 390 -17.08 13.54 -37.53
N VAL A 391 -16.45 13.06 -36.46
CA VAL A 391 -15.38 12.07 -36.53
C VAL A 391 -15.94 10.69 -36.82
N ARG A 392 -17.06 10.33 -36.18
CA ARG A 392 -17.79 9.07 -36.41
C ARG A 392 -19.21 9.35 -36.85
N ASN A 393 -19.36 9.67 -38.14
CA ASN A 393 -20.67 9.85 -38.77
C ASN A 393 -21.34 8.50 -39.13
N ASP A 394 -20.61 7.40 -39.00
CA ASP A 394 -21.03 6.03 -39.22
C ASP A 394 -21.76 5.43 -38.01
N LEU A 395 -21.70 6.07 -36.84
CA LEU A 395 -22.32 5.60 -35.61
C LEU A 395 -23.57 6.42 -35.27
N ASP A 396 -24.67 5.73 -35.01
CA ASP A 396 -25.89 6.31 -34.46
C ASP A 396 -25.78 6.43 -32.93
N GLY A 397 -26.22 7.55 -32.36
CA GLY A 397 -26.25 7.78 -30.92
C GLY A 397 -26.03 9.25 -30.51
N ASN A 398 -26.13 9.51 -29.21
CA ASN A 398 -25.76 10.80 -28.66
C ASN A 398 -24.20 10.94 -28.58
N GLY A 399 -23.69 12.15 -28.33
CA GLY A 399 -22.25 12.39 -28.36
C GLY A 399 -21.47 11.55 -27.34
N ALA A 400 -22.02 11.40 -26.15
CA ALA A 400 -21.41 10.64 -25.06
C ALA A 400 -21.38 9.12 -25.34
N GLU A 401 -22.43 8.58 -25.96
CA GLU A 401 -22.49 7.18 -26.41
C GLU A 401 -21.43 6.89 -27.46
N ILE A 402 -21.26 7.76 -28.45
CA ILE A 402 -20.24 7.63 -29.50
C ILE A 402 -18.84 7.71 -28.87
N LEU A 403 -18.61 8.66 -27.94
CA LEU A 403 -17.35 8.76 -27.21
C LEU A 403 -17.03 7.48 -26.43
N LYS A 404 -18.03 6.93 -25.72
CA LYS A 404 -17.89 5.67 -24.98
C LYS A 404 -17.58 4.50 -25.90
N HIS A 405 -18.22 4.43 -27.07
CA HIS A 405 -17.92 3.42 -28.07
C HIS A 405 -16.46 3.51 -28.52
N LEU A 406 -16.02 4.69 -28.96
CA LEU A 406 -14.65 4.96 -29.39
C LEU A 406 -13.62 4.53 -28.33
N ILE A 407 -13.83 4.96 -27.09
CA ILE A 407 -12.95 4.65 -25.96
C ILE A 407 -12.86 3.14 -25.71
N LYS A 408 -14.00 2.42 -25.74
CA LYS A 408 -14.03 0.98 -25.49
C LYS A 408 -13.38 0.17 -26.60
N THR A 409 -13.61 0.54 -27.87
CA THR A 409 -13.04 -0.17 -29.03
C THR A 409 -11.56 0.17 -29.24
N LYS A 410 -11.07 1.26 -28.63
CA LYS A 410 -9.71 1.80 -28.82
C LYS A 410 -9.38 2.14 -30.29
N GLU A 411 -10.40 2.22 -31.15
CA GLU A 411 -10.26 2.52 -32.58
C GLU A 411 -9.64 3.90 -32.81
N TRP A 412 -9.91 4.83 -31.90
CA TRP A 412 -9.40 6.19 -31.96
C TRP A 412 -7.87 6.30 -31.93
N ILE A 413 -7.16 5.28 -31.45
CA ILE A 413 -5.69 5.27 -31.41
C ILE A 413 -5.12 5.11 -32.84
N ARG A 414 -5.83 4.39 -33.72
CA ARG A 414 -5.36 4.07 -35.07
C ARG A 414 -5.80 5.08 -36.12
N ASP A 415 -6.95 5.71 -35.90
CA ASP A 415 -7.47 6.76 -36.78
C ASP A 415 -6.90 8.13 -36.38
N GLU A 416 -6.07 8.71 -37.25
CA GLU A 416 -5.42 10.00 -37.04
C GLU A 416 -6.40 11.16 -36.81
N LYS A 417 -7.56 11.14 -37.50
CA LYS A 417 -8.61 12.16 -37.34
C LYS A 417 -9.26 12.01 -35.96
N CYS A 418 -9.63 10.79 -35.57
CA CYS A 418 -10.13 10.50 -34.23
C CYS A 418 -9.14 10.93 -33.15
N PHE A 419 -7.88 10.54 -33.30
CA PHE A 419 -6.81 10.82 -32.35
C PHE A 419 -6.65 12.32 -32.10
N ARG A 420 -6.64 13.12 -33.17
CA ARG A 420 -6.50 14.58 -33.08
C ARG A 420 -7.70 15.27 -32.42
N GLU A 421 -8.91 14.86 -32.77
CA GLU A 421 -10.13 15.51 -32.27
C GLU A 421 -10.48 15.07 -30.84
N LEU A 422 -10.17 13.83 -30.44
CA LEU A 422 -10.41 13.35 -29.08
C LEU A 422 -9.40 13.87 -28.06
N LYS A 423 -8.15 14.17 -28.46
CA LYS A 423 -7.12 14.70 -27.56
C LYS A 423 -7.62 15.87 -26.68
N PRO A 424 -8.13 16.99 -27.23
CA PRO A 424 -8.58 18.11 -26.39
C PRO A 424 -9.75 17.73 -25.46
N ILE A 425 -10.65 16.84 -25.90
CA ILE A 425 -11.80 16.37 -25.12
C ILE A 425 -11.33 15.55 -23.92
N LEU A 426 -10.48 14.55 -24.17
CA LEU A 426 -9.94 13.68 -23.12
C LEU A 426 -9.06 14.44 -22.13
N MET A 427 -8.27 15.42 -22.60
CA MET A 427 -7.47 16.28 -21.72
C MET A 427 -8.34 17.14 -20.81
N ARG A 428 -9.42 17.76 -21.32
CA ARG A 428 -10.36 18.55 -20.50
C ARG A 428 -11.07 17.66 -19.47
N LEU A 429 -11.56 16.50 -19.88
CA LEU A 429 -12.21 15.55 -18.97
C LEU A 429 -11.25 15.01 -17.91
N CYS A 430 -9.96 14.86 -18.26
CA CYS A 430 -8.92 14.48 -17.31
C CYS A 430 -8.64 15.60 -16.29
N ALA A 431 -8.63 16.86 -16.72
CA ALA A 431 -8.54 18.00 -15.81
C ALA A 431 -9.71 18.02 -14.81
N ARG A 432 -10.95 17.83 -15.30
CA ARG A 432 -12.13 17.67 -14.44
C ARG A 432 -11.96 16.55 -13.42
N TYR A 433 -11.50 15.38 -13.85
CA TYR A 433 -11.28 14.22 -12.98
C TYR A 433 -10.29 14.50 -11.84
N ILE A 434 -9.18 15.19 -12.14
CA ILE A 434 -8.14 15.48 -11.14
C ILE A 434 -8.54 16.64 -10.22
N LEU A 435 -9.17 17.69 -10.76
CA LEU A 435 -9.38 18.96 -10.07
C LEU A 435 -10.75 19.07 -9.41
N THR A 436 -11.80 18.58 -10.07
CA THR A 436 -13.19 18.88 -9.72
C THR A 436 -13.85 17.70 -9.01
N GLU A 437 -13.59 16.47 -9.46
CA GLU A 437 -14.19 15.27 -8.88
C GLU A 437 -13.62 14.96 -7.49
N LYS A 438 -14.50 14.74 -6.51
CA LYS A 438 -14.11 14.56 -5.09
C LYS A 438 -14.61 13.26 -4.47
N ARG A 439 -13.86 12.78 -3.47
CA ARG A 439 -14.27 11.78 -2.50
C ARG A 439 -14.08 12.33 -1.10
N ARG A 440 -15.17 12.55 -0.37
CA ARG A 440 -15.15 13.16 0.99
C ARG A 440 -14.36 14.49 1.01
N ASN A 441 -14.66 15.37 0.05
CA ASN A 441 -14.03 16.68 -0.18
C ASN A 441 -12.57 16.68 -0.67
N LEU A 442 -11.92 15.52 -0.80
CA LEU A 442 -10.56 15.39 -1.34
C LEU A 442 -10.60 14.92 -2.80
N ALA A 443 -9.50 15.07 -3.55
CA ALA A 443 -9.40 14.62 -4.93
C ALA A 443 -9.80 13.13 -5.07
N LEU A 444 -10.59 12.83 -6.10
CA LEU A 444 -11.07 11.48 -6.37
C LEU A 444 -9.94 10.54 -6.80
N ASP A 445 -9.03 11.03 -7.67
CA ASP A 445 -7.86 10.28 -8.10
C ASP A 445 -6.90 10.04 -6.91
N PRO A 446 -6.52 8.78 -6.63
CA PRO A 446 -5.72 8.46 -5.45
C PRO A 446 -4.29 9.01 -5.53
N VAL A 447 -3.73 9.18 -6.73
CA VAL A 447 -2.36 9.66 -6.95
C VAL A 447 -2.32 11.19 -6.82
N ALA A 448 -3.29 11.90 -7.40
CA ALA A 448 -3.54 13.31 -7.18
C ALA A 448 -3.73 13.59 -5.69
N ASN A 449 -4.61 12.82 -5.03
CA ASN A 449 -4.84 12.94 -3.59
C ASN A 449 -3.53 12.76 -2.81
N PHE A 450 -2.70 11.78 -3.16
CA PHE A 450 -1.39 11.57 -2.53
C PHE A 450 -0.46 12.78 -2.71
N HIS A 451 -0.26 13.28 -3.92
CA HIS A 451 0.69 14.35 -4.18
C HIS A 451 0.24 15.71 -3.63
N ILE A 452 -1.04 16.07 -3.82
CA ILE A 452 -1.61 17.32 -3.33
C ILE A 452 -1.64 17.31 -1.79
N ARG A 453 -1.96 16.17 -1.18
CA ARG A 453 -1.83 15.98 0.26
C ARG A 453 -0.40 16.15 0.74
N ASN A 454 0.61 15.79 -0.04
CA ASN A 454 2.00 16.07 0.29
C ASN A 454 2.45 17.51 -0.07
N GLY A 455 1.51 18.39 -0.45
CA GLY A 455 1.72 19.81 -0.70
C GLY A 455 2.19 20.17 -2.12
N ALA A 456 2.16 19.22 -3.05
CA ALA A 456 2.45 19.51 -4.46
C ALA A 456 1.32 20.32 -5.09
N CYS A 457 1.66 21.13 -6.10
CA CYS A 457 0.67 21.71 -7.00
C CYS A 457 0.53 20.86 -8.28
N VAL A 458 -0.65 20.86 -8.89
CA VAL A 458 -0.85 20.24 -10.21
C VAL A 458 -0.21 21.16 -11.24
N TYR A 459 0.83 20.67 -11.93
CA TYR A 459 1.64 21.49 -12.83
C TYR A 459 1.14 21.44 -14.27
N ARG A 460 0.95 20.23 -14.81
CA ARG A 460 0.59 19.99 -16.21
C ARG A 460 0.02 18.59 -16.43
N LEU A 461 -0.87 18.46 -17.41
CA LEU A 461 -1.26 17.18 -17.99
C LEU A 461 -0.43 16.87 -19.25
N ASN A 462 -0.03 15.61 -19.38
CA ASN A 462 0.82 15.14 -20.46
C ASN A 462 0.07 14.12 -21.32
N TRP A 463 -0.31 14.53 -22.52
CA TRP A 463 -0.86 13.64 -23.53
C TRP A 463 0.20 12.65 -24.01
N LEU A 464 -0.14 11.35 -24.04
CA LEU A 464 0.82 10.27 -24.30
C LEU A 464 2.06 10.32 -23.38
N GLY A 465 1.84 10.65 -22.11
CA GLY A 465 2.87 10.55 -21.09
C GLY A 465 3.30 9.11 -20.79
N ASP A 466 2.39 8.14 -20.91
CA ASP A 466 2.71 6.71 -20.84
C ASP A 466 1.99 5.92 -21.94
N ILE A 467 2.75 5.48 -22.95
CA ILE A 467 2.23 4.65 -24.05
C ILE A 467 2.26 3.15 -23.76
N SER A 468 2.59 2.74 -22.53
CA SER A 468 2.48 1.34 -22.13
C SER A 468 1.04 0.85 -22.19
N LYS A 469 0.86 -0.47 -22.30
CA LYS A 469 -0.48 -1.09 -22.26
C LYS A 469 -1.26 -0.63 -21.01
N LYS A 470 -0.58 -0.57 -19.86
CA LYS A 470 -1.15 -0.14 -18.59
C LYS A 470 -1.58 1.34 -18.64
N GLY A 471 -0.70 2.24 -19.07
CA GLY A 471 -1.01 3.67 -19.19
C GLY A 471 -2.20 3.95 -20.11
N LEU A 472 -2.27 3.24 -21.25
CA LEU A 472 -3.41 3.33 -22.17
C LEU A 472 -4.72 2.79 -21.58
N GLU A 473 -4.65 1.75 -20.75
CA GLU A 473 -5.82 1.15 -20.09
C GLU A 473 -6.33 1.99 -18.91
N GLU A 474 -5.43 2.59 -18.14
CA GLU A 474 -5.78 3.38 -16.95
C GLU A 474 -6.28 4.79 -17.29
N SER A 475 -5.61 5.47 -18.22
CA SER A 475 -5.80 6.91 -18.46
C SER A 475 -5.61 7.35 -19.92
N PHE A 476 -5.73 6.46 -20.90
CA PHE A 476 -5.49 6.76 -22.32
C PHE A 476 -4.07 7.28 -22.60
N GLY A 477 -3.12 6.90 -21.75
CA GLY A 477 -1.74 7.35 -21.78
C GLY A 477 -1.53 8.77 -21.27
N ILE A 478 -2.54 9.40 -20.65
CA ILE A 478 -2.39 10.69 -20.00
C ILE A 478 -1.67 10.50 -18.66
N MET A 479 -0.64 11.30 -18.42
CA MET A 479 0.03 11.42 -17.12
C MET A 479 -0.07 12.85 -16.60
N ALA A 480 0.23 13.06 -15.32
CA ALA A 480 0.28 14.39 -14.72
C ALA A 480 1.66 14.66 -14.12
N ASN A 481 2.11 15.92 -14.24
CA ASN A 481 3.21 16.42 -13.42
C ASN A 481 2.62 17.10 -12.18
N TYR A 482 3.06 16.70 -10.99
CA TYR A 482 2.85 17.43 -9.74
C TYR A 482 4.17 18.04 -9.28
N ASN A 483 4.21 19.36 -9.11
CA ASN A 483 5.42 20.10 -8.76
C ASN A 483 5.47 20.43 -7.26
N TYR A 484 6.60 20.15 -6.62
CA TYR A 484 6.87 20.38 -5.21
C TYR A 484 7.63 21.70 -5.04
N ILE A 485 6.89 22.81 -5.03
CA ILE A 485 7.45 24.14 -4.80
C ILE A 485 7.71 24.30 -3.30
N LEU A 486 8.98 24.24 -2.90
CA LEU A 486 9.43 24.17 -1.50
C LEU A 486 8.78 25.21 -0.58
N GLU A 487 8.67 26.45 -1.05
CA GLU A 487 8.09 27.58 -0.29
C GLU A 487 6.58 27.44 -0.05
N HIS A 488 5.88 26.63 -0.85
CA HIS A 488 4.43 26.49 -0.80
C HIS A 488 3.96 25.14 -0.23
N ILE A 489 4.85 24.16 -0.02
CA ILE A 489 4.47 22.80 0.38
C ILE A 489 3.58 22.80 1.63
N GLU A 490 3.97 23.50 2.71
CA GLU A 490 3.20 23.48 3.96
C GLU A 490 1.86 24.19 3.84
N ASN A 491 1.81 25.32 3.12
CA ASN A 491 0.56 26.04 2.93
C ASN A 491 -0.41 25.23 2.05
N ASN A 492 0.08 24.63 0.96
CA ASN A 492 -0.72 23.80 0.07
C ASN A 492 -1.27 22.56 0.79
N ASN A 493 -0.42 21.87 1.56
CA ASN A 493 -0.82 20.75 2.42
C ASN A 493 -1.95 21.16 3.38
N ARG A 494 -1.76 22.26 4.11
CA ARG A 494 -2.73 22.74 5.10
C ARG A 494 -4.07 23.08 4.44
N GLN A 495 -4.06 23.85 3.35
CA GLN A 495 -5.28 24.23 2.64
C GLN A 495 -6.03 22.99 2.14
N TYR A 496 -5.34 22.09 1.45
CA TYR A 496 -5.96 20.86 0.95
C TYR A 496 -6.60 20.01 2.06
N LEU A 497 -5.93 19.88 3.22
CA LEU A 497 -6.47 19.12 4.35
C LEU A 497 -7.62 19.83 5.08
N CYS A 498 -7.63 21.16 5.13
CA CYS A 498 -8.64 21.93 5.84
C CYS A 498 -9.93 22.11 5.04
N ASP A 499 -9.84 22.47 3.76
CA ASP A 499 -11.00 22.86 2.95
C ASP A 499 -11.04 22.20 1.55
N GLY A 500 -10.09 21.30 1.26
CA GLY A 500 -10.04 20.59 -0.02
C GLY A 500 -9.47 21.43 -1.18
N THR A 501 -8.89 22.60 -0.91
CA THR A 501 -8.32 23.46 -1.95
C THR A 501 -7.17 22.78 -2.69
N ILE A 502 -7.27 22.70 -4.01
CA ILE A 502 -6.20 22.21 -4.88
C ILE A 502 -5.43 23.39 -5.45
N THR A 503 -4.09 23.35 -5.33
CA THR A 503 -3.23 24.36 -5.95
C THR A 503 -2.77 23.88 -7.33
N ILE A 504 -2.85 24.75 -8.35
CA ILE A 504 -2.38 24.47 -9.71
C ILE A 504 -1.41 25.56 -10.18
N SER A 505 -0.53 25.20 -11.12
CA SER A 505 0.28 26.19 -11.84
C SER A 505 -0.53 26.85 -12.97
N ASN A 506 -0.24 28.12 -13.25
CA ASN A 506 -0.82 28.85 -14.39
C ASN A 506 -0.31 28.42 -15.80
N ILE A 507 0.55 27.41 -15.89
CA ILE A 507 1.26 27.02 -17.13
C ILE A 507 0.40 26.19 -18.08
N ASP A 508 -0.48 25.33 -17.56
CA ASP A 508 -1.33 24.46 -18.39
C ASP A 508 -2.71 25.10 -18.62
N PRO A 509 -3.02 25.53 -19.86
CA PRO A 509 -4.28 26.21 -20.15
C PRO A 509 -5.51 25.31 -19.91
N VAL A 510 -5.36 23.99 -20.01
CA VAL A 510 -6.48 23.06 -19.76
C VAL A 510 -6.83 23.03 -18.27
N LEU A 511 -5.82 23.01 -17.40
CA LEU A 511 -6.03 23.06 -15.95
C LEU A 511 -6.58 24.43 -15.52
N VAL A 512 -6.06 25.52 -16.10
CA VAL A 512 -6.52 26.88 -15.81
C VAL A 512 -7.98 27.07 -16.22
N GLU A 513 -8.40 26.54 -17.37
CA GLU A 513 -9.78 26.66 -17.82
C GLU A 513 -10.75 25.90 -16.90
N GLU A 514 -10.41 24.66 -16.52
CA GLU A 514 -11.19 23.88 -15.57
C GLU A 514 -11.27 24.59 -14.19
N ALA A 515 -10.19 25.27 -13.79
CA ALA A 515 -10.14 26.01 -12.53
C ALA A 515 -11.11 27.19 -12.46
N LYS A 516 -11.37 27.87 -13.58
CA LYS A 516 -12.30 29.02 -13.62
C LYS A 516 -13.73 28.64 -13.19
N GLY A 517 -14.11 27.37 -13.36
CA GLY A 517 -15.42 26.84 -12.98
C GLY A 517 -15.54 26.40 -11.52
N THR A 518 -14.46 26.41 -10.74
CA THR A 518 -14.40 25.73 -9.44
C THR A 518 -13.86 26.63 -8.32
N THR A 519 -14.62 26.77 -7.22
CA THR A 519 -14.27 27.69 -6.12
C THR A 519 -13.10 27.25 -5.25
N ASN A 520 -12.77 25.95 -5.23
CA ASN A 520 -11.75 25.38 -4.35
C ASN A 520 -10.44 25.09 -5.09
N ILE A 521 -10.09 25.94 -6.07
CA ILE A 521 -8.84 25.82 -6.83
C ILE A 521 -8.08 27.14 -6.75
N LYS A 522 -6.82 27.05 -6.34
CA LYS A 522 -5.89 28.17 -6.24
C LYS A 522 -4.89 28.09 -7.39
N ILE A 523 -4.81 29.14 -8.19
CA ILE A 523 -3.80 29.27 -9.25
C ILE A 523 -2.60 30.02 -8.69
N ILE A 524 -1.39 29.49 -8.92
CA ILE A 524 -0.10 30.12 -8.56
C ILE A 524 0.81 30.32 -9.76
#